data_AF-A0A9P4KGK7-F1
#
_entry.id   AF-A0A9P4KGK7-F1
#
_cell.length_a   1.000
_cell.length_b   1.000
_cell.length_c   1.000
_cell.angle_alpha   90.00
_cell.angle_beta   90.00
_cell.angle_gamma   90.00
#
_symmetry.space_group_name_H-M   'P 1'
#
loop_
_entity.id
_entity.type
_entity.pdbx_description
1 polymer ?
#
loop_
_entity_poly.entity_id
_entity_poly.type
_entity_poly.pdbx_seq_one_letter_code
_entity_poly.pdbx_strand_id
1 'polypeptide(L)'
;MFSKILARAIDLDKEKRGYWSEFSAYRRLLFDYVILWLLKPLESEGRSLSRNIIHGDIWDENCADDMNTGEPFVFDASLLYAHNEYEIGYWRLPRHRLSNRTYVREYKKHLPVSEPEEDWDDRDFLYLMRFSIFCSVLITSSGYDIISVFGDMKTLCKKFCPKEIKKVEAQFYTRGVRLLTDGANVEEEEEESDEN
;
A
#
# COMPACT_ATOMS: atom_id res chain seq x y z
N MET A 1 -6.81 -4.12 -13.64
CA MET A 1 -7.42 -2.87 -13.13
C MET A 1 -6.54 -2.24 -12.06
N PHE A 2 -6.28 -2.93 -10.94
CA PHE A 2 -5.51 -2.42 -9.80
C PHE A 2 -4.19 -1.73 -10.18
N SER A 3 -3.35 -2.34 -11.04
CA SER A 3 -2.08 -1.74 -11.46
C SER A 3 -2.25 -0.35 -12.09
N LYS A 4 -3.34 -0.11 -12.83
CA LYS A 4 -3.63 1.22 -13.42
C LYS A 4 -4.01 2.24 -12.34
N ILE A 5 -4.80 1.84 -11.36
CA ILE A 5 -5.21 2.69 -10.23
C ILE A 5 -3.99 3.08 -9.40
N LEU A 6 -3.13 2.10 -9.07
CA LEU A 6 -1.91 2.32 -8.32
C LEU A 6 -0.91 3.18 -9.11
N ALA A 7 -0.75 2.94 -10.42
CA ALA A 7 0.12 3.75 -11.27
C ALA A 7 -0.33 5.21 -11.26
N ARG A 8 -1.63 5.48 -11.41
CA ARG A 8 -2.16 6.84 -11.36
C ARG A 8 -1.92 7.51 -10.00
N ALA A 9 -2.05 6.78 -8.89
CA ALA A 9 -1.76 7.33 -7.57
C ALA A 9 -0.29 7.72 -7.42
N ILE A 10 0.64 6.89 -7.91
CA ILE A 10 2.07 7.22 -7.93
C ILE A 10 2.36 8.41 -8.85
N ASP A 11 1.69 8.51 -10.00
CA ASP A 11 1.85 9.64 -10.91
C ASP A 11 1.36 10.95 -10.27
N LEU A 12 0.28 10.92 -9.49
CA LEU A 12 -0.18 12.08 -8.70
C LEU A 12 0.84 12.51 -7.65
N ASP A 13 1.50 11.56 -6.98
CA ASP A 13 2.59 11.87 -6.06
C ASP A 13 3.77 12.55 -6.78
N LYS A 14 4.18 12.01 -7.92
CA LYS A 14 5.21 12.61 -8.78
C LYS A 14 4.83 14.00 -9.25
N GLU A 15 3.58 14.23 -9.63
CA GLU A 15 3.07 15.57 -10.02
C GLU A 15 3.16 16.56 -8.85
N LYS A 16 2.89 16.11 -7.61
CA LYS A 16 2.92 16.96 -6.41
C LYS A 16 4.33 17.22 -5.87
N ARG A 17 5.20 16.21 -5.87
CA ARG A 17 6.50 16.24 -5.17
C ARG A 17 7.71 16.25 -6.10
N GLY A 18 7.49 16.09 -7.39
CA GLY A 18 8.56 15.96 -8.37
C GLY A 18 9.05 14.52 -8.52
N TYR A 19 10.09 14.37 -9.33
CA TYR A 19 10.66 13.07 -9.63
C TYR A 19 11.60 12.62 -8.51
N TRP A 20 11.45 11.37 -8.07
CA TRP A 20 12.37 10.71 -7.16
C TRP A 20 12.89 9.43 -7.82
N SER A 21 14.18 9.43 -8.15
CA SER A 21 14.86 8.39 -8.92
C SER A 21 14.81 7.01 -8.23
N GLU A 22 15.13 6.97 -6.93
CA GLU A 22 15.11 5.76 -6.11
C GLU A 22 13.69 5.18 -6.02
N PHE A 23 12.71 6.00 -5.65
CA PHE A 23 11.30 5.58 -5.62
C PHE A 23 10.83 5.05 -6.98
N SER A 24 11.24 5.70 -8.07
CA SER A 24 10.92 5.26 -9.42
C SER A 24 11.57 3.91 -9.77
N ALA A 25 12.75 3.60 -9.23
CA ALA A 25 13.36 2.28 -9.38
C ALA A 25 12.56 1.20 -8.66
N TYR A 26 12.12 1.44 -7.41
CA TYR A 26 11.27 0.51 -6.66
C TYR A 26 9.87 0.38 -7.27
N ARG A 27 9.29 1.46 -7.81
CA ARG A 27 8.04 1.41 -8.60
C ARG A 27 8.15 0.37 -9.71
N ARG A 28 9.25 0.33 -10.46
CA ARG A 28 9.44 -0.68 -11.52
C ARG A 28 9.43 -2.10 -10.93
N LEU A 29 10.19 -2.34 -9.86
CA LEU A 29 10.24 -3.65 -9.21
C LEU A 29 8.87 -4.12 -8.71
N LEU A 30 8.12 -3.21 -8.11
CA LEU A 30 6.77 -3.45 -7.65
C LEU A 30 5.84 -3.88 -8.80
N PHE A 31 5.88 -3.19 -9.93
CA PHE A 31 5.00 -3.48 -11.07
C PHE A 31 5.42 -4.72 -11.85
N ASP A 32 6.73 -4.90 -12.05
CA ASP A 32 7.30 -5.98 -12.86
C ASP A 32 7.35 -7.31 -12.09
N TYR A 33 7.39 -7.27 -10.76
CA TYR A 33 7.52 -8.47 -9.93
C TYR A 33 6.39 -8.58 -8.91
N VAL A 34 6.31 -7.69 -7.92
CA VAL A 34 5.42 -7.85 -6.75
C VAL A 34 3.95 -8.03 -7.18
N ILE A 35 3.43 -7.13 -8.01
CA ILE A 35 2.04 -7.19 -8.48
C ILE A 35 1.77 -8.49 -9.25
N LEU A 36 2.71 -8.91 -10.09
CA LEU A 36 2.57 -10.15 -10.85
C LEU A 36 2.59 -11.37 -9.93
N TRP A 37 3.52 -11.43 -8.98
CA TRP A 37 3.62 -12.53 -8.02
C TRP A 37 2.38 -12.66 -7.15
N LEU A 38 1.80 -11.55 -6.70
CA LEU A 38 0.66 -11.58 -5.78
C LEU A 38 -0.69 -11.72 -6.46
N LEU A 39 -0.87 -11.12 -7.66
CA LEU A 39 -2.19 -11.07 -8.29
C LEU A 39 -2.37 -12.07 -9.41
N LYS A 40 -1.30 -12.56 -10.05
CA LYS A 40 -1.41 -13.60 -11.08
C LYS A 40 -1.91 -14.93 -10.53
N PRO A 41 -1.49 -15.40 -9.32
CA PRO A 41 -1.96 -16.66 -8.78
C PRO A 41 -3.48 -16.75 -8.62
N LEU A 42 -4.17 -15.62 -8.38
CA LEU A 42 -5.62 -15.55 -8.23
C LEU A 42 -6.39 -16.07 -9.46
N GLU A 43 -5.77 -16.04 -10.64
CA GLU A 43 -6.39 -16.42 -11.93
C GLU A 43 -5.58 -17.52 -12.65
N SER A 44 -4.64 -18.16 -11.97
CA SER A 44 -3.82 -19.24 -12.53
C SER A 44 -4.23 -20.61 -11.98
N GLU A 45 -3.71 -21.68 -12.57
CA GLU A 45 -3.91 -23.07 -12.08
C GLU A 45 -5.41 -23.46 -11.98
N GLY A 46 -6.22 -22.94 -12.90
CA GLY A 46 -7.66 -23.19 -12.93
C GLY A 46 -8.47 -22.36 -11.94
N ARG A 47 -7.83 -21.49 -11.15
CA ARG A 47 -8.52 -20.52 -10.28
C ARG A 47 -9.15 -19.41 -11.12
N SER A 48 -10.25 -18.88 -10.60
CA SER A 48 -10.95 -17.74 -11.17
C SER A 48 -11.15 -16.70 -10.08
N LEU A 49 -10.67 -15.48 -10.34
CA LEU A 49 -10.84 -14.38 -9.41
C LEU A 49 -12.29 -13.94 -9.37
N SER A 50 -12.91 -14.13 -8.19
CA SER A 50 -14.22 -13.56 -7.89
C SER A 50 -14.12 -12.04 -7.85
N ARG A 51 -14.89 -11.38 -8.72
CA ARG A 51 -14.99 -9.91 -8.79
C ARG A 51 -16.34 -9.51 -8.22
N ASN A 52 -16.34 -8.52 -7.35
CA ASN A 52 -17.51 -8.02 -6.67
C ASN A 52 -17.63 -6.51 -6.91
N ILE A 53 -18.84 -5.98 -6.79
CA ILE A 53 -18.99 -4.54 -6.60
C ILE A 53 -18.50 -4.25 -5.19
N ILE A 54 -17.51 -3.38 -5.08
CA ILE A 54 -16.92 -2.95 -3.83
C ILE A 54 -17.26 -1.46 -3.62
N HIS A 55 -17.31 -1.01 -2.38
CA HIS A 55 -17.58 0.39 -2.01
C HIS A 55 -16.44 1.31 -2.43
N GLY A 56 -15.18 0.87 -2.31
CA GLY A 56 -13.98 1.54 -2.81
C GLY A 56 -13.43 2.66 -1.93
N ASP A 57 -14.19 3.08 -0.92
CA ASP A 57 -13.79 4.09 0.06
C ASP A 57 -14.44 3.81 1.44
N ILE A 58 -14.44 2.56 1.90
CA ILE A 58 -15.03 2.23 3.21
C ILE A 58 -14.03 2.43 4.35
N TRP A 59 -14.31 3.40 5.21
CA TRP A 59 -13.56 3.72 6.44
C TRP A 59 -14.49 4.41 7.43
N ASP A 60 -14.00 4.73 8.63
CA ASP A 60 -14.87 5.10 9.75
C ASP A 60 -15.78 6.28 9.47
N GLU A 61 -15.28 7.34 8.81
CA GLU A 61 -16.08 8.54 8.53
C GLU A 61 -17.11 8.33 7.41
N ASN A 62 -16.95 7.26 6.62
CA ASN A 62 -17.91 6.83 5.62
C ASN A 62 -18.85 5.72 6.13
N CYS A 63 -18.82 5.42 7.44
CA CYS A 63 -19.67 4.44 8.09
C CYS A 63 -20.42 5.06 9.28
N ALA A 64 -21.71 4.79 9.40
CA ALA A 64 -22.48 5.12 10.60
C ALA A 64 -23.41 3.97 10.97
N ASP A 65 -23.90 3.94 12.20
CA ASP A 65 -24.89 2.97 12.63
C ASP A 65 -26.22 3.69 12.90
N ASP A 66 -27.34 3.08 12.51
CA ASP A 66 -28.66 3.60 12.86
C ASP A 66 -28.85 3.61 14.38
N MET A 67 -29.21 4.75 14.97
CA MET A 67 -29.36 4.85 16.42
C MET A 67 -30.54 4.04 16.98
N ASN A 68 -31.54 3.70 16.16
CA ASN A 68 -32.72 2.95 16.59
C ASN A 68 -32.56 1.44 16.33
N THR A 69 -32.02 1.05 15.17
CA THR A 69 -31.92 -0.35 14.76
C THR A 69 -30.54 -0.95 14.99
N GLY A 70 -29.48 -0.14 15.07
CA GLY A 70 -28.09 -0.58 15.10
C GLY A 70 -27.59 -1.11 13.76
N GLU A 71 -28.35 -0.97 12.68
CA GLU A 71 -27.95 -1.40 11.34
C GLU A 71 -26.90 -0.44 10.75
N PRO A 72 -25.85 -0.95 10.07
CA PRO A 72 -24.81 -0.11 9.50
C PRO A 72 -25.26 0.57 8.20
N PHE A 73 -24.82 1.81 8.02
CA PHE A 73 -24.90 2.60 6.80
C PHE A 73 -23.50 2.91 6.29
N VAL A 74 -23.38 3.00 4.96
CA VAL A 74 -22.16 3.43 4.27
C VAL A 74 -22.46 4.58 3.31
N PHE A 75 -21.55 5.54 3.21
CA PHE A 75 -21.70 6.78 2.43
C PHE A 75 -20.49 7.01 1.52
N ASP A 76 -20.63 7.92 0.56
CA ASP A 76 -19.54 8.36 -0.33
C ASP A 76 -18.85 7.23 -1.11
N ALA A 77 -19.67 6.30 -1.58
CA ALA A 77 -19.21 5.15 -2.36
C ALA A 77 -18.47 5.57 -3.64
N SER A 78 -17.24 5.08 -3.77
CA SER A 78 -16.41 5.15 -4.97
C SER A 78 -16.43 3.80 -5.68
N LEU A 79 -17.61 3.37 -6.12
CA LEU A 79 -17.87 1.99 -6.55
C LEU A 79 -16.90 1.48 -7.62
N LEU A 80 -16.35 0.27 -7.41
CA LEU A 80 -15.55 -0.45 -8.40
C LEU A 80 -16.01 -1.90 -8.54
N TYR A 81 -15.85 -2.47 -9.74
CA TYR A 81 -15.94 -3.92 -9.93
C TYR A 81 -14.53 -4.52 -9.79
N ALA A 82 -14.23 -5.09 -8.62
CA ALA A 82 -12.88 -5.40 -8.18
C ALA A 82 -12.80 -6.70 -7.35
N HIS A 83 -11.58 -7.11 -7.04
CA HIS A 83 -11.34 -8.15 -6.04
C HIS A 83 -11.83 -7.67 -4.67
N ASN A 84 -12.59 -8.48 -3.94
CA ASN A 84 -13.15 -8.13 -2.64
C ASN A 84 -12.09 -7.79 -1.58
N GLU A 85 -10.90 -8.38 -1.65
CA GLU A 85 -9.81 -8.07 -0.72
C GLU A 85 -9.28 -6.63 -0.89
N TYR A 86 -9.50 -6.00 -2.05
CA TYR A 86 -9.09 -4.61 -2.27
C TYR A 86 -9.86 -3.63 -1.38
N GLU A 87 -11.12 -3.92 -1.03
CA GLU A 87 -11.97 -3.06 -0.19
C GLU A 87 -11.35 -2.80 1.18
N ILE A 88 -10.82 -3.85 1.79
CA ILE A 88 -10.34 -3.81 3.18
C ILE A 88 -8.87 -3.37 3.30
N GLY A 89 -8.18 -3.13 2.18
CA GLY A 89 -6.78 -2.69 2.19
C GLY A 89 -6.59 -1.36 2.93
N TYR A 90 -7.60 -0.48 2.92
CA TYR A 90 -7.55 0.79 3.65
C TYR A 90 -7.58 0.59 5.17
N TRP A 91 -8.18 -0.50 5.64
CA TRP A 91 -8.30 -0.82 7.05
C TRP A 91 -6.94 -1.15 7.68
N ARG A 92 -5.88 -1.39 6.89
CA ARG A 92 -4.54 -1.56 7.45
C ARG A 92 -3.94 -0.30 8.09
N LEU A 93 -4.41 0.90 7.76
CA LEU A 93 -3.87 2.14 8.32
C LEU A 93 -4.32 2.34 9.77
N PRO A 94 -3.42 2.32 10.77
CA PRO A 94 -3.78 2.20 12.20
C PRO A 94 -4.55 3.39 12.80
N ARG A 95 -4.86 4.41 11.99
CA ARG A 95 -5.63 5.60 12.40
C ARG A 95 -7.14 5.37 12.40
N HIS A 96 -7.61 4.28 11.79
CA HIS A 96 -9.04 4.00 11.63
C HIS A 96 -9.53 2.98 12.66
N ARG A 97 -10.74 3.16 13.19
CA ARG A 97 -11.47 2.17 13.99
C ARG A 97 -11.63 0.85 13.22
N LEU A 98 -11.88 0.88 11.91
CA LEU A 98 -11.97 -0.32 11.07
C LEU A 98 -10.65 -1.11 10.99
N SER A 99 -9.52 -0.54 11.42
CA SER A 99 -8.25 -1.26 11.57
C SER A 99 -8.22 -2.27 12.70
N ASN A 100 -9.22 -2.25 13.58
CA ASN A 100 -9.37 -3.31 14.55
C ASN A 100 -9.57 -4.66 13.82
N ARG A 101 -8.71 -5.63 14.14
CA ARG A 101 -8.71 -6.98 13.53
C ARG A 101 -10.06 -7.70 13.61
N THR A 102 -10.97 -7.27 14.48
CA THR A 102 -12.33 -7.79 14.58
C THR A 102 -13.11 -7.57 13.28
N TYR A 103 -12.99 -6.40 12.63
CA TYR A 103 -13.67 -6.10 11.38
C TYR A 103 -13.17 -6.97 10.23
N VAL A 104 -11.84 -7.07 10.06
CA VAL A 104 -11.22 -7.94 9.06
C VAL A 104 -11.60 -9.41 9.30
N ARG A 105 -11.63 -9.86 10.55
CA ARG A 105 -12.02 -11.23 10.90
C ARG A 105 -13.48 -11.50 10.54
N GLU A 106 -14.38 -10.56 10.82
CA GLU A 106 -15.79 -10.71 10.50
C GLU A 106 -16.03 -10.68 8.99
N TYR A 107 -15.39 -9.75 8.27
CA TYR A 107 -15.45 -9.67 6.81
C TYR A 107 -15.08 -11.00 6.14
N LYS A 108 -14.00 -11.65 6.60
CA LYS A 108 -13.54 -12.95 6.09
C LYS A 108 -14.52 -14.11 6.30
N LYS A 109 -15.46 -14.01 7.25
CA LYS A 109 -16.50 -15.04 7.42
C LYS A 109 -17.56 -14.97 6.33
N HIS A 110 -17.82 -13.77 5.79
CA HIS A 110 -18.82 -13.53 4.75
C HIS A 110 -18.22 -13.57 3.35
N LEU A 111 -16.98 -13.09 3.21
CA LEU A 111 -16.21 -13.12 1.98
C LEU A 111 -14.88 -13.84 2.25
N PRO A 112 -14.81 -15.16 1.98
CA PRO A 112 -13.62 -15.95 2.20
C PRO A 112 -12.39 -15.38 1.49
N VAL A 113 -11.23 -15.68 2.06
CA VAL A 113 -9.94 -15.33 1.47
C VAL A 113 -9.78 -16.03 0.12
N SER A 114 -9.26 -15.32 -0.87
CA SER A 114 -8.99 -15.93 -2.17
C SER A 114 -7.75 -16.83 -2.10
N GLU A 115 -7.81 -17.98 -2.78
CA GLU A 115 -6.64 -18.84 -2.95
C GLU A 115 -5.58 -18.16 -3.85
N PRO A 116 -4.27 -18.28 -3.55
CA PRO A 116 -3.68 -18.94 -2.37
C PRO A 116 -3.86 -18.12 -1.08
N GLU A 117 -4.37 -18.74 -0.01
CA GLU A 117 -4.64 -18.03 1.26
C GLU A 117 -3.37 -17.51 1.95
N GLU A 118 -2.24 -18.18 1.76
CA GLU A 118 -0.95 -17.79 2.34
C GLU A 118 -0.45 -16.42 1.87
N ASP A 119 -0.87 -16.00 0.66
CA ASP A 119 -0.50 -14.72 0.06
C ASP A 119 -1.44 -13.58 0.49
N TRP A 120 -2.51 -13.87 1.25
CA TRP A 120 -3.52 -12.88 1.63
C TRP A 120 -2.92 -11.65 2.33
N ASP A 121 -2.02 -11.87 3.28
CA ASP A 121 -1.45 -10.77 4.07
C ASP A 121 -0.62 -9.83 3.18
N ASP A 122 0.12 -10.39 2.23
CA ASP A 122 0.90 -9.62 1.27
C ASP A 122 0.01 -8.93 0.22
N ARG A 123 -1.09 -9.56 -0.20
CA ARG A 123 -2.08 -8.92 -1.08
C ARG A 123 -2.75 -7.73 -0.40
N ASP A 124 -3.16 -7.89 0.86
CA ASP A 124 -3.73 -6.82 1.67
C ASP A 124 -2.72 -5.68 1.86
N PHE A 125 -1.44 -6.02 2.07
CA PHE A 125 -0.36 -5.03 2.15
C PHE A 125 -0.09 -4.32 0.82
N LEU A 126 -0.19 -5.02 -0.31
CA LEU A 126 -0.12 -4.42 -1.64
C LEU A 126 -1.31 -3.47 -1.89
N TYR A 127 -2.52 -3.87 -1.51
CA TYR A 127 -3.74 -3.07 -1.67
C TYR A 127 -3.72 -1.79 -0.83
N LEU A 128 -3.20 -1.87 0.40
CA LEU A 128 -2.96 -0.72 1.27
C LEU A 128 -2.22 0.41 0.54
N MET A 129 -1.20 0.09 -0.27
CA MET A 129 -0.32 1.11 -0.84
C MET A 129 -1.08 2.18 -1.64
N ARG A 130 -2.17 1.81 -2.34
CA ARG A 130 -2.98 2.79 -3.07
C ARG A 130 -3.62 3.80 -2.11
N PHE A 131 -4.10 3.36 -0.95
CA PHE A 131 -4.70 4.24 0.05
C PHE A 131 -3.64 5.07 0.75
N SER A 132 -2.50 4.47 1.07
CA SER A 132 -1.35 5.13 1.67
C SER A 132 -0.80 6.28 0.82
N ILE A 133 -0.61 6.08 -0.50
CA ILE A 133 -0.17 7.14 -1.41
C ILE A 133 -1.19 8.27 -1.45
N PHE A 134 -2.48 7.95 -1.49
CA PHE A 134 -3.53 8.96 -1.54
C PHE A 134 -3.61 9.78 -0.25
N CYS A 135 -3.49 9.14 0.91
CA CYS A 135 -3.37 9.84 2.19
C CYS A 135 -2.15 10.76 2.20
N SER A 136 -0.99 10.26 1.78
CA SER A 136 0.23 11.07 1.68
C SER A 136 0.05 12.28 0.74
N VAL A 137 -0.60 12.10 -0.41
CA VAL A 137 -0.82 13.18 -1.38
C VAL A 137 -1.85 14.19 -0.90
N LEU A 138 -2.96 13.78 -0.30
CA LEU A 138 -4.07 14.70 0.01
C LEU A 138 -4.10 15.20 1.45
N ILE A 139 -3.61 14.41 2.40
CA ILE A 139 -3.78 14.65 3.84
C ILE A 139 -2.39 14.68 4.48
N THR A 140 -1.73 15.83 4.44
CA THR A 140 -0.37 16.00 4.98
C THR A 140 -0.29 15.80 6.49
N SER A 141 -1.41 15.90 7.21
CA SER A 141 -1.54 15.63 8.64
C SER A 141 -1.91 14.19 9.00
N SER A 142 -1.99 13.28 8.01
CA SER A 142 -2.44 11.90 8.25
C SER A 142 -1.47 11.03 9.06
N GLY A 143 -0.24 11.51 9.30
CA GLY A 143 0.82 10.74 9.96
C GLY A 143 1.39 9.60 9.10
N TYR A 144 0.94 9.49 7.84
CA TYR A 144 1.41 8.48 6.89
C TYR A 144 1.88 9.17 5.60
N ASP A 145 3.18 9.40 5.50
CA ASP A 145 3.79 10.19 4.43
C ASP A 145 4.35 9.32 3.29
N ILE A 146 4.96 9.97 2.29
CA ILE A 146 5.53 9.26 1.14
C ILE A 146 6.76 8.42 1.53
N ILE A 147 7.47 8.76 2.60
CA ILE A 147 8.59 7.98 3.11
C ILE A 147 8.08 6.66 3.72
N SER A 148 6.95 6.69 4.41
CA SER A 148 6.26 5.50 4.93
C SER A 148 5.81 4.57 3.81
N VAL A 149 5.17 5.13 2.77
CA VAL A 149 4.83 4.39 1.54
C VAL A 149 6.07 3.73 0.94
N PHE A 150 7.18 4.47 0.87
CA PHE A 150 8.42 3.94 0.31
C PHE A 150 9.00 2.80 1.15
N GLY A 151 8.91 2.88 2.49
CA GLY A 151 9.23 1.79 3.40
C GLY A 151 8.43 0.51 3.14
N ASP A 152 7.12 0.66 2.92
CA ASP A 152 6.23 -0.46 2.62
C ASP A 152 6.54 -1.07 1.25
N MET A 153 6.80 -0.24 0.25
CA MET A 153 7.23 -0.69 -1.08
C MET A 153 8.54 -1.47 -1.02
N LYS A 154 9.52 -1.00 -0.25
CA LYS A 154 10.79 -1.72 -0.01
C LYS A 154 10.54 -3.07 0.64
N THR A 155 9.65 -3.14 1.62
CA THR A 155 9.30 -4.38 2.34
C THR A 155 8.75 -5.44 1.39
N LEU A 156 7.76 -5.08 0.57
CA LEU A 156 7.20 -5.97 -0.44
C LEU A 156 8.24 -6.40 -1.47
N CYS A 157 8.97 -5.45 -2.05
CA CYS A 157 9.99 -5.79 -3.04
C CYS A 157 11.08 -6.69 -2.43
N LYS A 158 11.45 -6.53 -1.15
CA LYS A 158 12.46 -7.36 -0.47
C LYS A 158 12.04 -8.82 -0.38
N LYS A 159 10.74 -9.04 -0.17
CA LYS A 159 10.15 -10.37 -0.11
C LYS A 159 10.07 -11.03 -1.49
N PHE A 160 9.60 -10.31 -2.51
CA PHE A 160 9.26 -10.92 -3.81
C PHE A 160 10.32 -10.79 -4.91
N CYS A 161 11.25 -9.84 -4.82
CA CYS A 161 12.32 -9.65 -5.80
C CYS A 161 13.69 -9.30 -5.16
N PRO A 162 14.21 -10.16 -4.26
CA PRO A 162 15.43 -9.88 -3.49
C PRO A 162 16.68 -9.74 -4.36
N LYS A 163 16.74 -10.39 -5.54
CA LYS A 163 17.89 -10.29 -6.45
C LYS A 163 17.90 -8.94 -7.17
N GLU A 164 16.73 -8.46 -7.56
CA GLU A 164 16.54 -7.22 -8.30
C GLU A 164 16.72 -6.02 -7.37
N ILE A 165 16.25 -6.11 -6.12
CA ILE A 165 16.54 -5.11 -5.10
C ILE A 165 18.03 -4.90 -4.92
N LYS A 166 18.84 -5.97 -4.80
CA LYS A 166 20.29 -5.82 -4.61
C LYS A 166 20.93 -5.01 -5.74
N LYS A 167 20.40 -5.11 -6.97
CA LYS A 167 20.87 -4.32 -8.12
C LYS A 167 20.46 -2.86 -7.99
N VAL A 168 19.23 -2.59 -7.54
CA VAL A 168 18.75 -1.23 -7.27
C VAL A 168 19.52 -0.61 -6.11
N GLU A 169 19.66 -1.30 -4.98
CA GLU A 169 20.42 -0.85 -3.83
C GLU A 169 21.87 -0.55 -4.19
N ALA A 170 22.52 -1.38 -5.02
CA ALA A 170 23.87 -1.08 -5.51
C ALA A 170 23.98 0.19 -6.37
N GLN A 171 22.87 0.66 -6.96
CA GLN A 171 22.83 1.93 -7.71
C GLN A 171 22.70 3.15 -6.80
N PHE A 172 22.06 2.99 -5.63
CA PHE A 172 21.72 4.10 -4.72
C PHE A 172 22.52 4.09 -3.42
N TYR A 173 23.19 2.99 -3.08
CA TYR A 173 23.96 2.84 -1.85
C TYR A 173 25.32 2.20 -2.18
N THR A 174 26.41 2.90 -1.84
CA THR A 174 27.76 2.32 -1.86
C THR A 174 28.32 2.34 -0.45
N ARG A 175 28.70 1.18 0.09
CA ARG A 175 29.31 1.05 1.44
C ARG A 175 28.52 1.74 2.57
N GLY A 176 27.19 1.64 2.55
CA GLY A 176 26.33 2.21 3.60
C GLY A 176 26.01 3.69 3.45
N VAL A 177 26.59 4.38 2.46
CA VAL A 177 26.29 5.80 2.16
C VAL A 177 25.28 5.87 1.03
N ARG A 178 24.20 6.64 1.25
CA ARG A 178 23.20 6.96 0.22
C ARG A 178 23.85 7.88 -0.83
N LEU A 179 23.88 7.44 -2.07
CA LEU A 179 24.32 8.26 -3.20
C LEU A 179 23.29 9.37 -3.40
N LEU A 180 23.72 10.62 -3.24
CA LEU A 180 22.92 11.80 -3.56
C LEU A 180 22.55 11.73 -5.04
N THR A 181 21.31 11.33 -5.32
CA THR A 181 20.74 11.40 -6.65
C THR A 181 19.43 12.18 -6.53
N ASP A 182 19.52 13.42 -7.00
CA ASP A 182 18.50 14.48 -7.05
C ASP A 182 18.27 15.27 -5.74
N GLY A 183 19.06 16.35 -5.59
CA GLY A 183 18.52 17.69 -5.32
C GLY A 183 18.10 18.09 -3.91
N ALA A 184 18.45 17.37 -2.85
CA ALA A 184 18.23 17.84 -1.48
C ALA A 184 19.45 17.58 -0.59
N ASN A 185 20.11 18.67 -0.16
CA ASN A 185 21.06 18.66 0.94
C ASN A 185 20.34 18.25 2.22
N VAL A 186 20.88 17.27 2.93
CA VAL A 186 20.64 17.13 4.37
C VAL A 186 22.02 17.18 5.01
N GLU A 187 22.25 18.24 5.78
CA GLU A 187 23.41 18.37 6.66
C GLU A 187 23.34 17.27 7.71
N GLU A 188 24.42 16.52 7.87
CA GLU A 188 24.56 15.53 8.94
C GLU A 188 24.62 16.28 10.29
N GLU A 189 23.67 16.03 11.19
CA GLU A 189 23.85 16.33 12.60
C GLU A 189 24.89 15.34 13.15
N GLU A 190 26.08 15.84 13.48
CA GLU A 190 27.09 15.10 14.22
C GLU A 190 26.55 14.82 15.64
N GLU A 191 26.40 13.55 16.00
CA GLU A 191 26.20 13.14 17.39
C GLU A 191 27.48 13.47 18.18
N GLU A 192 27.40 14.53 18.99
CA GLU A 192 28.41 14.87 19.99
C GLU A 192 28.48 13.72 21.02
N SER A 193 29.66 13.11 21.10
CA SER A 193 29.96 12.03 22.05
C SER A 193 30.41 12.65 23.37
N ASP A 194 29.51 12.68 24.34
CA ASP A 194 29.87 13.03 25.72
C ASP A 194 30.41 11.78 26.46
N GLU A 195 31.74 11.62 26.45
CA GLU A 195 32.50 10.90 27.48
C GLU A 195 33.14 11.88 28.47
N ASN A 196 32.48 12.12 29.62
CA ASN A 196 33.00 12.05 31.01
C ASN A 196 32.11 12.83 32.00
#